data_AF-A0A3N2R7A0-F1
#
_entry.id   AF-A0A3N2R7A0-F1
#
_cell.length_a   1.000
_cell.length_b   1.000
_cell.length_c   1.000
_cell.angle_alpha   90.00
_cell.angle_beta   90.00
_cell.angle_gamma   90.00
#
_symmetry.space_group_name_H-M   'P 1'
#
loop_
_entity.id
_entity.type
_entity.pdbx_description
1 polymer ?
#
loop_
_entity_poly.entity_id
_entity_poly.type
_entity_poly.pdbx_seq_one_letter_code
_entity_poly.pdbx_strand_id
1 'polypeptide(L)'
;MVRRGRGETETMQQDPFIQSTEARLAALRHQMRSAERTTRLEQSRAVPDLATLQQLAADRRHLSEEIQRYEGILRTLARTVSPFGAPGRRGG
;
A
#
# COMPACT_ATOMS: atom_id res chain seq x y z
N MET A 1 38.21 -6.34 -28.90
CA MET A 1 38.27 -6.38 -27.41
C MET A 1 37.02 -5.66 -26.90
N VAL A 2 36.11 -6.38 -26.24
CA VAL A 2 34.77 -5.91 -25.86
C VAL A 2 34.79 -5.38 -24.42
N ARG A 3 34.29 -4.17 -24.18
CA ARG A 3 33.86 -3.66 -22.86
C ARG A 3 32.63 -2.77 -23.11
N ARG A 4 31.43 -3.31 -23.29
CA ARG A 4 30.46 -3.83 -22.31
C ARG A 4 30.14 -2.82 -21.18
N GLY A 5 29.06 -2.08 -21.39
CA GLY A 5 28.07 -1.67 -20.38
C GLY A 5 28.42 -0.47 -19.51
N ARG A 6 28.03 0.74 -19.94
CA ARG A 6 27.65 1.80 -18.99
C ARG A 6 26.47 1.26 -18.18
N GLY A 7 26.67 1.10 -16.87
CA GLY A 7 25.57 1.01 -15.93
C GLY A 7 24.90 2.37 -15.88
N GLU A 8 23.95 2.58 -16.78
CA GLU A 8 22.94 3.61 -16.61
C GLU A 8 22.09 3.16 -15.42
N THR A 9 22.35 3.74 -14.26
CA THR A 9 21.35 3.84 -13.22
C THR A 9 20.25 4.74 -13.79
N GLU A 10 19.38 4.15 -14.61
CA GLU A 10 18.05 4.68 -14.87
C GLU A 10 17.43 4.82 -13.49
N THR A 11 17.51 6.04 -12.96
CA THR A 11 16.57 6.53 -11.98
C THR A 11 15.24 6.45 -12.70
N MET A 12 14.57 5.30 -12.59
CA MET A 12 13.19 5.13 -12.99
C MET A 12 12.43 6.21 -12.24
N GLN A 13 12.21 7.34 -12.91
CA GLN A 13 11.46 8.46 -12.39
C GLN A 13 10.03 7.94 -12.26
N GLN A 14 9.73 7.41 -11.08
CA GLN A 14 8.44 6.80 -10.79
C GLN A 14 7.36 7.83 -11.10
N ASP A 15 6.31 7.39 -11.81
CA ASP A 15 5.20 8.24 -12.20
C ASP A 15 4.70 9.04 -10.99
N PRO A 16 4.54 10.38 -11.08
CA PRO A 16 4.07 11.21 -9.97
C PRO A 16 2.75 10.70 -9.37
N PHE A 17 1.91 10.01 -10.15
CA PHE A 17 0.70 9.36 -9.66
C PHE A 17 1.01 8.17 -8.73
N ILE A 18 1.99 7.32 -9.08
CA ILE A 18 2.44 6.20 -8.24
C ILE A 18 2.98 6.74 -6.91
N GLN A 19 3.85 7.75 -6.94
CA GLN A 19 4.42 8.36 -5.73
C GLN A 19 3.33 8.91 -4.80
N SER A 20 2.33 9.61 -5.36
CA SER A 20 1.20 10.13 -4.58
C SER A 20 0.35 9.03 -3.93
N THR A 21 0.17 7.91 -4.64
CA THR A 21 -0.60 6.75 -4.19
C THR A 21 0.12 6.01 -3.06
N GLU A 22 1.45 5.85 -3.18
CA GLU A 22 2.30 5.27 -2.13
C GLU A 22 2.34 6.14 -0.86
N ALA A 23 2.48 7.47 -1.03
CA ALA A 23 2.43 8.40 0.10
C ALA A 23 1.09 8.34 0.83
N ARG A 24 -0.02 8.27 0.08
CA ARG A 24 -1.37 8.12 0.65
C ARG A 24 -1.52 6.79 1.39
N LEU A 25 -1.02 5.70 0.82
CA LEU A 25 -1.02 4.38 1.46
C LEU A 25 -0.20 4.37 2.77
N ALA A 26 0.95 5.04 2.79
CA ALA A 26 1.77 5.17 3.99
C ALA A 26 1.03 5.94 5.10
N ALA A 27 0.34 7.04 4.75
CA ALA A 27 -0.48 7.81 5.69
C ALA A 27 -1.65 6.98 6.25
N LEU A 28 -2.37 6.24 5.41
CA LEU A 28 -3.46 5.37 5.84
C LEU A 28 -2.98 4.26 6.78
N ARG A 29 -1.84 3.63 6.46
CA ARG A 29 -1.22 2.63 7.35
C ARG A 29 -0.82 3.21 8.70
N HIS A 30 -0.36 4.46 8.73
CA HIS A 30 -0.09 5.16 9.99
C HIS A 30 -1.36 5.40 10.79
N GLN A 31 -2.42 5.89 10.15
CA GLN A 31 -3.73 6.08 10.79
C GLN A 31 -4.30 4.77 11.34
N MET A 32 -4.19 3.67 10.60
CA MET A 32 -4.65 2.36 11.05
C MET A 32 -3.92 1.90 12.32
N ARG A 33 -2.59 2.06 12.39
CA ARG A 33 -1.83 1.75 13.60
C ARG A 33 -2.24 2.61 14.79
N SER A 34 -2.55 3.88 14.57
CA SER A 34 -3.06 4.76 15.63
C SER A 34 -4.44 4.32 16.12
N ALA A 35 -5.36 3.99 15.20
CA ALA A 35 -6.69 3.47 15.53
C ALA A 35 -6.63 2.13 16.29
N GLU A 36 -5.68 1.25 15.93
CA GLU A 36 -5.46 0.00 16.67
C GLU A 36 -4.95 0.25 18.09
N ARG A 37 -4.07 1.24 18.28
CA ARG A 37 -3.59 1.62 19.62
C ARG A 37 -4.72 2.17 20.48
N THR A 38 -5.55 3.07 19.95
CA THR A 38 -6.70 3.62 20.69
C THR A 38 -7.70 2.51 21.04
N THR A 39 -7.99 1.62 20.10
CA THR A 39 -8.86 0.45 20.35
C THR A 39 -8.33 -0.41 21.50
N ARG A 40 -7.04 -0.72 21.51
CA ARG A 40 -6.43 -1.50 22.60
C ARG A 40 -6.50 -0.77 23.94
N LEU A 41 -6.28 0.53 23.95
CA LEU A 41 -6.39 1.35 25.16
C LEU A 41 -7.81 1.33 25.71
N GLU A 42 -8.83 1.54 24.87
CA GLU A 42 -10.23 1.52 25.26
C GLU A 42 -10.67 0.13 25.76
N GLN A 43 -10.22 -0.95 25.10
CA GLN A 43 -10.49 -2.32 25.54
C GLN A 43 -9.82 -2.67 26.87
N SER A 44 -8.69 -2.03 27.21
CA SER A 44 -7.98 -2.25 28.47
C SER A 44 -8.57 -1.51 29.67
N ARG A 45 -9.57 -0.65 29.46
CA ARG A 45 -10.24 0.06 30.55
C ARG A 45 -11.09 -0.91 31.38
N ALA A 46 -11.17 -0.63 32.68
CA ALA A 46 -11.98 -1.43 33.62
C ALA A 46 -13.48 -1.45 33.25
N VAL A 47 -13.98 -0.35 32.66
CA VAL A 47 -15.30 -0.28 32.04
C VAL A 47 -15.10 0.27 30.62
N PRO A 48 -15.10 -0.59 29.59
CA PRO A 48 -14.98 -0.13 28.22
C PRO A 48 -16.25 0.58 27.77
N ASP A 49 -16.09 1.72 27.10
CA ASP A 49 -17.21 2.37 26.44
C ASP A 49 -17.52 1.66 25.12
N LEU A 50 -18.64 0.92 25.12
CA LEU A 50 -19.13 0.17 23.98
C LEU A 50 -19.39 1.04 22.75
N ALA A 51 -19.85 2.28 22.92
CA ALA A 51 -20.09 3.18 21.80
C ALA A 51 -18.76 3.58 21.14
N THR A 52 -17.76 3.92 21.96
CA THR A 52 -16.40 4.20 21.50
C THR A 52 -15.78 2.99 20.79
N LEU A 53 -15.94 1.77 21.32
CA LEU A 53 -15.42 0.56 20.66
C LEU A 53 -16.10 0.26 19.32
N GLN A 54 -17.41 0.50 19.21
CA GLN A 54 -18.14 0.34 17.94
C GLN A 54 -17.67 1.35 16.90
N GLN A 55 -17.47 2.61 17.31
CA GLN A 55 -16.94 3.65 16.42
C GLN A 55 -15.53 3.27 15.91
N LEU A 56 -14.64 2.89 16.82
CA LEU A 56 -13.28 2.47 16.45
C LEU A 56 -13.27 1.24 15.52
N ALA A 57 -14.21 0.30 15.70
CA ALA A 57 -14.37 -0.83 14.82
C ALA A 57 -14.84 -0.42 13.41
N ALA A 58 -15.74 0.56 13.31
CA ALA A 58 -16.18 1.12 12.04
C ALA A 58 -15.04 1.86 11.32
N ASP A 59 -14.31 2.70 12.04
CA ASP A 59 -13.15 3.43 11.52
C ASP A 59 -12.08 2.47 11.00
N ARG A 60 -11.81 1.38 11.72
CA ARG A 60 -10.85 0.34 11.29
C ARG A 60 -11.30 -0.35 10.00
N ARG A 61 -12.59 -0.66 9.85
CA ARG A 61 -13.12 -1.25 8.61
C ARG A 61 -12.92 -0.30 7.44
N HIS A 62 -13.26 0.97 7.62
CA HIS A 62 -13.10 2.00 6.59
C HIS A 62 -11.64 2.15 6.15
N LEU A 63 -10.70 2.28 7.09
CA LEU A 63 -9.27 2.39 6.78
C LEU A 63 -8.74 1.14 6.06
N SER A 64 -9.24 -0.05 6.41
CA SER A 64 -8.86 -1.30 5.74
C SER A 64 -9.32 -1.32 4.28
N GLU A 65 -10.55 -0.90 4.01
CA GLU A 65 -11.09 -0.79 2.65
C GLU A 65 -10.32 0.21 1.80
N GLU A 66 -9.98 1.38 2.36
CA GLU A 66 -9.15 2.37 1.66
C GLU A 66 -7.75 1.83 1.35
N ILE A 67 -7.09 1.18 2.31
CA ILE A 67 -5.78 0.54 2.11
C ILE A 67 -5.86 -0.49 0.98
N GLN A 68 -6.86 -1.38 1.00
CA GLN A 68 -7.03 -2.38 -0.05
C GLN A 68 -7.24 -1.76 -1.43
N ARG A 69 -8.02 -0.66 -1.50
CA ARG A 69 -8.23 0.10 -2.73
C ARG A 69 -6.93 0.66 -3.28
N TYR A 70 -6.16 1.38 -2.46
CA TYR A 70 -4.90 1.99 -2.90
C TYR A 70 -3.84 0.95 -3.25
N GLU A 71 -3.76 -0.16 -2.53
CA GLU A 71 -2.90 -1.28 -2.93
C GLU A 71 -3.34 -1.93 -4.25
N GLY A 72 -4.65 -2.01 -4.51
CA GLY A 72 -5.20 -2.47 -5.79
C GLY A 72 -4.81 -1.56 -6.96
N ILE A 73 -4.85 -0.24 -6.74
CA ILE A 73 -4.39 0.76 -7.70
C ILE A 73 -2.90 0.56 -7.99
N LEU A 74 -2.05 0.48 -6.95
CA LEU A 74 -0.61 0.25 -7.13
C LEU A 74 -0.31 -1.05 -7.87
N ARG A 75 -1.02 -2.15 -7.56
CA ARG A 75 -0.90 -3.44 -8.28
C ARG A 75 -1.30 -3.34 -9.75
N THR A 76 -2.26 -2.49 -10.08
CA THR A 76 -2.67 -2.25 -11.47
C THR A 76 -1.59 -1.43 -12.19
N LEU A 77 -1.16 -0.33 -11.57
CA LEU A 77 -0.11 0.54 -12.10
C LEU A 77 1.20 -0.22 -12.36
N ALA A 78 1.65 -1.05 -11.42
CA ALA A 78 2.84 -1.88 -11.57
C ALA A 78 2.75 -2.85 -12.76
N ARG A 79 1.56 -3.40 -13.06
CA ARG A 79 1.34 -4.25 -14.23
C ARG A 79 1.38 -3.46 -15.54
N THR A 80 0.81 -2.27 -15.58
CA THR A 80 0.84 -1.39 -16.76
C THR A 80 2.23 -0.82 -17.05
N VAL A 81 3.05 -0.57 -16.02
CA VAL A 81 4.43 -0.07 -16.17
C VAL A 81 5.43 -1.20 -16.53
N SER A 82 5.02 -2.47 -16.43
CA SER A 82 5.74 -3.63 -17.00
C SER A 82 5.07 -4.16 -18.28
N PRO A 83 5.22 -3.52 -19.45
CA PRO A 83 4.71 -4.09 -20.70
C PRO A 83 5.61 -5.15 -21.35
N PHE A 84 6.81 -5.47 -20.83
CA PHE A 84 7.75 -6.41 -21.49
C PHE A 84 8.48 -7.38 -20.54
N GLY A 85 7.73 -8.24 -19.85
CA GLY A 85 8.29 -9.32 -19.02
C GLY A 85 7.59 -10.66 -19.21
N ALA A 86 7.93 -11.37 -20.28
CA ALA A 86 7.65 -12.78 -20.61
C ALA A 86 6.19 -13.18 -20.98
N PRO A 87 6.02 -13.86 -22.13
CA PRO A 87 6.04 -15.32 -22.07
C PRO A 87 7.14 -15.94 -22.94
N GLY A 88 8.16 -16.49 -22.28
CA GLY A 88 8.99 -17.54 -22.87
C GLY A 88 8.19 -18.84 -22.94
N ARG A 89 7.48 -19.07 -24.05
CA ARG A 89 7.14 -20.42 -24.55
C ARG A 89 6.87 -20.35 -26.05
N ARG A 90 7.94 -20.51 -26.84
CA ARG A 90 7.86 -21.15 -28.15
C ARG A 90 8.69 -22.42 -28.07
N GLY A 91 8.02 -23.51 -27.69
CA GLY A 91 8.43 -24.85 -28.10
C GLY A 91 7.72 -25.14 -29.41
N GLY A 92 8.51 -25.47 -30.43
CA GLY A 92 8.09 -25.78 -31.79
C GLY A 92 9.33 -25.99 -32.61
#